data_AF-A0A1F5CC11-F1
#
_entry.id   AF-A0A1F5CC11-F1
#
_cell.length_a   1.000
_cell.length_b   1.000
_cell.length_c   1.000
_cell.angle_alpha   90.00
_cell.angle_beta   90.00
_cell.angle_gamma   90.00
#
_symmetry.space_group_name_H-M   'P 1'
#
loop_
_entity.id
_entity.type
_entity.pdbx_description
1 polymer ?
#
loop_
_entity_poly.entity_id
_entity_poly.type
_entity_poly.pdbx_seq_one_letter_code
_entity_poly.pdbx_strand_id
1 'polypeptide(L)'
;MNKLITIVIATAVVVGGGAFFGGMKYAESKSPRGRLSQADFQNLQNLSPEERQQRLQELGANAGAGFRGGAGGGQRGGGGFTAGEIIAKDNKSVTVKLQDGGSKIVFLSDSTEITKSVAGALSDLEIGKNISVNGTANSDGSITAQTIQLRPFNRSEQ
;
A
#
# COMPACT_ATOMS: atom_id res chain seq x y z
N MET A 1 45.88 -25.50 -7.46
CA MET A 1 44.56 -25.67 -6.82
C MET A 1 44.34 -27.14 -6.52
N ASN A 2 43.85 -27.48 -5.33
CA ASN A 2 43.52 -28.87 -5.00
C ASN A 2 42.36 -29.34 -5.88
N LYS A 3 42.46 -30.55 -6.45
CA LYS A 3 41.41 -31.13 -7.32
C LYS A 3 40.03 -31.10 -6.65
N LEU A 4 39.99 -31.28 -5.32
CA LEU A 4 38.77 -31.15 -4.51
C LEU A 4 38.15 -29.75 -4.56
N ILE A 5 38.96 -28.69 -4.47
CA ILE A 5 38.47 -27.30 -4.52
C ILE A 5 37.87 -27.00 -5.90
N THR A 6 38.51 -27.48 -6.97
CA THR A 6 38.00 -27.32 -8.34
C THR A 6 36.66 -28.03 -8.53
N ILE A 7 36.50 -29.25 -8.00
CA ILE A 7 35.25 -30.00 -8.08
C ILE A 7 34.12 -29.29 -7.32
N VAL A 8 34.39 -28.83 -6.09
CA VAL A 8 33.38 -28.14 -5.26
C VAL A 8 32.89 -26.85 -5.94
N ILE A 9 33.80 -26.06 -6.52
CA ILE A 9 33.44 -24.83 -7.24
C ILE A 9 32.61 -25.16 -8.48
N ALA A 10 33.00 -26.16 -9.26
CA ALA A 10 32.25 -26.57 -10.44
C ALA A 10 30.83 -27.04 -10.08
N THR A 11 30.68 -27.83 -9.01
CA THR A 11 29.37 -28.27 -8.52
C THR A 11 28.53 -27.10 -8.03
N ALA A 12 29.10 -26.16 -7.28
CA ALA A 12 28.37 -24.98 -6.79
C ALA A 12 27.85 -24.10 -7.93
N VAL A 13 28.63 -23.91 -9.00
CA VAL A 13 28.22 -23.13 -10.18
C VAL A 13 27.09 -23.83 -10.95
N VAL A 14 27.18 -25.15 -11.15
CA VAL A 14 26.14 -25.92 -11.85
C VAL A 14 24.83 -25.94 -11.05
N VAL A 15 24.89 -26.18 -9.75
CA VAL A 15 23.71 -26.20 -8.88
C VAL A 15 23.12 -24.81 -8.74
N GLY A 16 23.95 -23.78 -8.52
CA GLY A 16 23.50 -22.39 -8.43
C GLY A 16 22.85 -21.90 -9.73
N GLY A 17 23.47 -22.17 -10.89
CA GLY A 17 22.93 -21.83 -12.20
C GLY A 17 21.62 -22.56 -12.51
N GLY A 18 21.54 -23.86 -12.21
CA GLY A 18 20.32 -24.66 -12.40
C GLY A 18 19.16 -24.20 -11.52
N ALA A 19 19.42 -23.94 -10.22
CA ALA A 19 18.41 -23.46 -9.29
C ALA A 19 17.91 -22.05 -9.64
N PHE A 20 18.80 -21.16 -10.05
CA PHE A 20 18.44 -19.81 -10.48
C PHE A 20 17.61 -19.82 -11.76
N PHE A 21 18.04 -20.58 -12.78
CA PHE A 21 17.31 -20.69 -14.05
C PHE A 21 15.95 -21.38 -13.87
N GLY A 22 15.89 -22.46 -13.10
CA GLY A 22 14.65 -23.15 -12.74
C GLY A 22 13.70 -22.26 -11.96
N GLY A 23 14.21 -21.48 -11.00
CA GLY A 23 13.44 -20.50 -10.24
C GLY A 23 12.87 -19.37 -11.12
N MET A 24 13.66 -18.84 -12.05
CA MET A 24 13.19 -17.83 -13.01
C MET A 24 12.11 -18.38 -13.94
N LYS A 25 12.28 -19.59 -14.48
CA LYS A 25 11.27 -20.24 -15.36
C LYS A 25 9.98 -20.58 -14.61
N TYR A 26 10.08 -20.99 -13.35
CA TYR A 26 8.93 -21.23 -12.48
C TYR A 26 8.19 -19.92 -12.12
N ALA A 27 8.92 -18.82 -11.92
CA ALA A 27 8.32 -17.50 -11.72
C ALA A 27 7.62 -16.98 -12.99
N GLU A 28 8.19 -17.26 -14.17
CA GLU A 28 7.59 -16.95 -15.46
C GLU A 28 6.28 -17.73 -15.67
N SER A 29 6.24 -19.02 -15.30
CA SER A 29 5.04 -19.86 -15.43
C SER A 29 3.94 -19.56 -14.41
N LYS A 30 4.28 -18.97 -13.26
CA LYS A 30 3.32 -18.54 -12.22
C LYS A 30 2.88 -17.07 -12.30
N SER A 31 3.43 -16.29 -13.23
CA SER A 31 2.92 -14.95 -13.50
C SER A 31 1.63 -15.09 -14.32
N PRO A 32 0.45 -14.70 -13.80
CA PRO A 32 -0.76 -14.68 -14.61
C PRO A 32 -0.50 -13.74 -15.78
N ARG A 33 -0.56 -14.25 -17.01
CA ARG A 33 -0.56 -13.46 -18.25
C ARG A 33 -1.87 -12.66 -18.34
N GLY A 34 -2.05 -11.73 -17.43
CA GLY A 34 -3.17 -10.79 -17.35
C GLY A 34 -2.67 -9.34 -17.34
N ARG A 35 -1.49 -9.08 -17.90
CA ARG A 35 -1.11 -7.71 -18.21
C ARG A 35 -1.90 -7.32 -19.46
N LEU A 36 -2.88 -6.42 -19.31
CA LEU A 36 -3.31 -5.62 -20.45
C LEU A 36 -2.04 -5.05 -21.09
N SER A 37 -1.73 -5.51 -22.28
CA SER A 37 -0.57 -5.06 -23.01
C SER A 37 -0.83 -3.68 -23.57
N GLN A 38 0.24 -2.92 -23.83
CA GLN A 38 0.13 -1.63 -24.51
C GLN A 38 -0.55 -1.76 -25.89
N ALA A 39 -0.47 -2.95 -26.51
CA ALA A 39 -1.17 -3.29 -27.74
C ALA A 39 -2.69 -3.49 -27.54
N ASP A 40 -3.14 -3.96 -26.37
CA ASP A 40 -4.57 -4.06 -26.04
C ASP A 40 -5.19 -2.66 -25.88
N PHE A 41 -4.43 -1.73 -25.27
CA PHE A 41 -4.85 -0.33 -25.14
C PHE A 41 -4.84 0.44 -26.45
N GLN A 42 -3.88 0.17 -27.35
CA GLN A 42 -3.88 0.76 -28.70
C GLN A 42 -5.05 0.24 -29.56
N ASN A 43 -5.43 -1.04 -29.43
CA ASN A 43 -6.59 -1.58 -30.14
C ASN A 43 -7.92 -0.99 -29.66
N LEU A 44 -8.04 -0.56 -28.40
CA LEU A 44 -9.25 0.10 -27.86
C LEU A 44 -9.47 1.53 -28.41
N GLN A 45 -8.43 2.18 -28.95
CA GLN A 45 -8.49 3.54 -29.48
C GLN A 45 -9.15 3.59 -30.87
N ASN A 46 -9.02 2.52 -31.66
CA ASN A 46 -9.53 2.46 -33.04
C ASN A 46 -10.92 1.83 -33.19
N LEU A 47 -11.61 1.53 -32.09
CA LEU A 47 -12.94 0.90 -32.09
C LEU A 47 -14.07 1.90 -31.95
N SER A 48 -15.22 1.56 -32.54
CA SER A 48 -16.47 2.30 -32.34
C SER A 48 -16.97 2.20 -30.88
N PRO A 49 -17.83 3.12 -30.41
CA PRO A 49 -18.32 3.12 -29.03
C PRO A 49 -19.03 1.82 -28.61
N GLU A 50 -19.69 1.15 -29.55
CA GLU A 50 -20.48 -0.07 -29.32
C GLU A 50 -19.56 -1.30 -29.16
N GLU A 51 -18.55 -1.43 -30.02
CA GLU A 51 -17.56 -2.52 -29.96
C GLU A 51 -16.67 -2.40 -28.72
N ARG A 52 -16.40 -1.16 -28.27
CA ARG A 52 -15.67 -0.90 -27.03
C ARG A 52 -16.41 -1.44 -25.81
N GLN A 53 -17.75 -1.34 -25.76
CA GLN A 53 -18.55 -1.86 -24.65
C GLN A 53 -18.53 -3.39 -24.59
N GLN A 54 -18.65 -4.08 -25.74
CA GLN A 54 -18.53 -5.53 -25.79
C GLN A 54 -17.14 -6.02 -25.35
N ARG A 55 -16.08 -5.36 -25.83
CA ARG A 55 -14.70 -5.70 -25.46
C ARG A 55 -14.41 -5.45 -23.98
N LEU A 56 -14.97 -4.38 -23.39
CA LEU A 56 -14.88 -4.12 -21.95
C LEU A 56 -15.67 -5.15 -21.13
N GLN A 57 -16.74 -5.73 -21.66
CA GLN A 57 -17.48 -6.83 -21.02
C GLN A 57 -16.70 -8.14 -21.09
N GLU A 58 -16.04 -8.43 -22.21
CA GLU A 58 -15.16 -9.59 -22.38
C GLU A 58 -13.91 -9.48 -21.49
N LEU A 59 -13.28 -8.31 -21.44
CA LEU A 59 -12.19 -7.97 -20.52
C LEU A 59 -12.69 -7.95 -19.07
N GLY A 60 -13.88 -7.43 -18.80
CA GLY A 60 -14.49 -7.35 -17.48
C GLY A 60 -14.90 -8.71 -16.90
N ALA A 61 -15.20 -9.69 -17.74
CA ALA A 61 -15.51 -11.05 -17.32
C ALA A 61 -14.27 -11.83 -16.82
N ASN A 62 -13.05 -11.47 -17.28
CA ASN A 62 -11.79 -12.04 -16.77
C ASN A 62 -10.97 -11.08 -15.89
N ALA A 63 -11.24 -9.77 -15.93
CA ALA A 63 -10.60 -8.73 -15.10
C ALA A 63 -11.48 -8.28 -13.92
N GLY A 64 -12.72 -8.77 -13.82
CA GLY A 64 -13.67 -8.45 -12.75
C GLY A 64 -13.29 -8.96 -11.36
N ALA A 65 -12.31 -9.87 -11.27
CA ALA A 65 -11.71 -10.29 -9.99
C ALA A 65 -10.42 -9.52 -9.63
N GLY A 66 -9.87 -8.70 -10.54
CA GLY A 66 -8.60 -7.99 -10.35
C GLY A 66 -8.72 -6.48 -10.13
N PHE A 67 -9.84 -5.87 -10.53
CA PHE A 67 -9.97 -4.40 -10.55
C PHE A 67 -10.70 -3.77 -9.35
N ARG A 68 -11.22 -4.56 -8.40
CA ARG A 68 -11.64 -4.06 -7.08
C ARG A 68 -10.53 -4.13 -6.01
N GLY A 69 -9.30 -4.45 -6.41
CA GLY A 69 -8.09 -4.45 -5.57
C GLY A 69 -6.94 -3.63 -6.17
N GLY A 70 -7.23 -2.73 -7.11
CA GLY A 70 -6.27 -1.92 -7.86
C GLY A 70 -5.63 -0.78 -7.08
N ALA A 71 -5.14 -1.07 -5.87
CA ALA A 71 -4.23 -0.26 -5.09
C ALA A 71 -3.30 -1.19 -4.28
N GLY A 72 -2.59 -2.10 -4.96
CA GLY A 72 -1.81 -3.14 -4.26
C GLY A 72 -0.64 -3.75 -5.02
N GLY A 73 -0.27 -3.21 -6.18
CA GLY A 73 0.83 -3.72 -7.01
C GLY A 73 2.23 -3.18 -6.66
N GLY A 74 2.38 -2.57 -5.49
CA GLY A 74 3.62 -1.96 -5.01
C GLY A 74 4.29 -2.69 -3.84
N GLN A 75 4.01 -3.97 -3.61
CA GLN A 75 4.58 -4.71 -2.48
C GLN A 75 5.97 -5.29 -2.81
N ARG A 76 6.94 -4.40 -3.07
CA ARG A 76 8.38 -4.70 -3.01
C ARG A 76 9.17 -3.61 -2.25
N GLY A 77 8.51 -3.00 -1.26
CA GLY A 77 9.13 -2.17 -0.22
C GLY A 77 8.26 -2.29 1.02
N GLY A 78 8.76 -2.94 2.07
CA GLY A 78 8.02 -3.35 3.28
C GLY A 78 7.51 -2.23 4.19
N GLY A 79 7.03 -1.11 3.64
CA GLY A 79 6.35 -0.03 4.37
C GLY A 79 4.84 -0.25 4.40
N GLY A 80 4.38 -1.39 4.94
CA GLY A 80 2.96 -1.63 5.16
C GLY A 80 2.43 -0.86 6.38
N PHE A 81 1.14 -0.50 6.37
CA PHE A 81 0.44 0.01 7.55
C PHE A 81 0.63 -0.97 8.72
N THR A 82 1.07 -0.44 9.87
CA THR A 82 1.27 -1.23 11.10
C THR A 82 0.43 -0.59 12.19
N ALA A 83 -0.52 -1.36 12.73
CA ALA A 83 -1.38 -0.94 13.82
C ALA A 83 -1.35 -1.98 14.94
N GLY A 84 -1.40 -1.50 16.18
CA GLY A 84 -1.34 -2.35 17.35
C GLY A 84 -0.98 -1.56 18.61
N GLU A 85 -0.67 -2.30 19.66
CA GLU A 85 -0.31 -1.76 20.97
C GLU A 85 1.21 -1.63 21.10
N ILE A 86 1.71 -0.49 21.59
CA ILE A 86 3.14 -0.35 21.87
C ILE A 86 3.47 -1.10 23.16
N ILE A 87 4.33 -2.11 23.08
CA ILE A 87 4.75 -2.95 24.21
C ILE A 87 6.19 -2.69 24.67
N ALA A 88 7.00 -2.02 23.84
CA ALA A 88 8.33 -1.54 24.22
C ALA A 88 8.70 -0.30 23.40
N LYS A 89 9.59 0.54 23.94
CA LYS A 89 10.07 1.76 23.28
C LYS A 89 11.52 2.04 23.66
N ASP A 90 12.28 2.54 22.69
CA ASP A 90 13.58 3.20 22.90
C ASP A 90 13.59 4.62 22.26
N ASN A 91 14.77 5.18 22.01
CA ASN A 91 14.91 6.53 21.43
C ASN A 91 14.66 6.57 19.91
N LYS A 92 14.90 5.47 19.20
CA LYS A 92 14.81 5.36 17.74
C LYS A 92 13.84 4.29 17.27
N SER A 93 13.13 3.61 18.17
CA SER A 93 12.19 2.56 17.81
C SER A 93 11.07 2.35 18.83
N VAL A 94 9.97 1.78 18.36
CA VAL A 94 8.87 1.23 19.17
C VAL A 94 8.58 -0.20 18.73
N THR A 95 8.32 -1.10 19.68
CA THR A 95 7.84 -2.45 19.40
C THR A 95 6.32 -2.49 19.54
N VAL A 96 5.64 -2.84 18.47
CA VAL A 96 4.18 -2.90 18.36
C VAL A 96 3.75 -4.36 18.39
N LYS A 97 2.91 -4.71 19.35
CA LYS A 97 2.15 -5.97 19.37
C LYS A 97 1.05 -5.88 18.33
N LEU A 98 1.08 -6.79 17.37
CA LEU A 98 0.11 -6.88 16.28
C LEU A 98 -1.13 -7.66 16.73
N GLN A 99 -2.24 -7.45 16.03
CA GLN A 99 -3.51 -8.11 16.32
C GLN A 99 -3.47 -9.64 16.05
N ASP A 100 -2.56 -10.08 15.18
CA ASP A 100 -2.32 -11.50 14.86
C ASP A 100 -1.50 -12.26 15.91
N GLY A 101 -1.11 -11.58 17.00
CA GLY A 101 -0.31 -12.14 18.09
C GLY A 101 1.20 -12.01 17.89
N GLY A 102 1.66 -11.51 16.75
CA GLY A 102 3.06 -11.19 16.50
C GLY A 102 3.50 -9.84 17.07
N SER A 103 4.77 -9.49 16.88
CA SER A 103 5.31 -8.17 17.20
C SER A 103 6.15 -7.62 16.05
N LYS A 104 6.11 -6.31 15.85
CA LYS A 104 6.95 -5.60 14.87
C LYS A 104 7.69 -4.44 15.50
N ILE A 105 8.95 -4.26 15.14
CA ILE A 105 9.74 -3.08 15.52
C ILE A 105 9.58 -2.01 14.44
N VAL A 106 9.20 -0.81 14.85
CA VAL A 106 9.05 0.39 14.01
C VAL A 106 10.16 1.36 14.36
N PHE A 107 11.02 1.68 13.41
CA PHE A 107 12.07 2.68 13.59
C PHE A 107 11.52 4.09 13.37
N LEU A 108 12.00 5.03 14.16
CA LEU A 108 11.67 6.46 14.14
C LEU A 108 12.87 7.25 13.62
N SER A 109 12.58 8.32 12.89
CA SER A 109 13.52 9.33 12.41
C SER A 109 13.12 10.72 12.91
N ASP A 110 14.02 11.70 12.77
CA ASP A 110 13.72 13.11 13.10
C ASP A 110 12.61 13.69 12.23
N SER A 111 12.37 13.10 11.05
CA SER A 111 11.27 13.45 10.14
C SER A 111 9.96 12.71 10.43
N THR A 112 9.91 11.86 11.46
CA THR A 112 8.70 11.10 11.80
C THR A 112 7.67 12.02 12.47
N GLU A 113 6.59 12.33 11.78
CA GLU A 113 5.47 13.09 12.33
C GLU A 113 4.61 12.23 13.27
N ILE A 114 4.53 12.63 14.53
CA ILE A 114 3.69 11.97 15.54
C ILE A 114 2.44 12.80 15.75
N THR A 115 1.30 12.28 15.30
CA THR A 115 -0.01 12.91 15.54
C THR A 115 -0.70 12.21 16.71
N LYS A 116 -1.25 13.01 17.62
CA LYS A 116 -2.03 12.51 18.77
C LYS A 116 -3.38 13.21 18.77
N SER A 117 -4.44 12.40 18.81
CA SER A 117 -5.79 12.90 19.08
C SER A 117 -6.00 13.01 20.59
N VAL A 118 -6.61 14.11 21.02
CA VAL A 118 -7.03 14.36 22.40
C VAL A 118 -8.51 14.72 22.40
N ALA A 119 -9.22 14.40 23.48
CA ALA A 119 -10.59 14.86 23.65
C ALA A 119 -10.61 16.39 23.71
N GLY A 120 -11.40 17.02 22.83
CA GLY A 120 -11.55 18.47 22.78
C GLY A 120 -12.73 18.96 23.62
N ALA A 121 -12.67 20.24 23.98
CA ALA A 121 -13.75 21.00 24.58
C ALA A 121 -14.33 22.01 23.58
N LEU A 122 -15.53 22.51 23.85
CA LEU A 122 -16.13 23.58 23.03
C LEU A 122 -15.27 24.85 23.02
N SER A 123 -14.54 25.11 24.10
CA SER A 123 -13.59 26.22 24.20
C SER A 123 -12.44 26.14 23.19
N ASP A 124 -12.13 24.94 22.68
CA ASP A 124 -11.03 24.75 21.73
C ASP A 124 -11.43 25.17 20.30
N LEU A 125 -12.74 25.38 20.05
CA LEU A 125 -13.29 25.83 18.78
C LEU A 125 -13.14 27.35 18.64
N GLU A 126 -11.91 27.78 18.44
CA GLU A 126 -11.56 29.19 18.23
C GLU A 126 -11.64 29.59 16.76
N ILE A 127 -11.89 30.88 16.50
CA ILE A 127 -11.87 31.45 15.16
C ILE A 127 -10.47 31.28 14.55
N GLY A 128 -10.40 30.79 13.31
CA GLY A 128 -9.15 30.57 12.58
C GLY A 128 -8.55 29.17 12.73
N LYS A 129 -9.15 28.28 13.53
CA LYS A 129 -8.77 26.86 13.57
C LYS A 129 -9.40 26.08 12.42
N ASN A 130 -8.67 25.10 11.89
CA ASN A 130 -9.18 24.20 10.87
C ASN A 130 -9.92 23.03 11.53
N ILE A 131 -11.14 22.77 11.08
CA ILE A 131 -11.97 21.68 11.60
C ILE A 131 -12.47 20.77 10.48
N SER A 132 -12.78 19.53 10.84
CA SER A 132 -13.55 18.58 10.03
C SER A 132 -14.82 18.26 10.80
N VAL A 133 -15.98 18.42 10.17
CA VAL A 133 -17.28 18.19 10.81
C VAL A 133 -17.97 17.02 10.13
N ASN A 134 -18.37 16.01 10.89
CA ASN A 134 -19.32 14.99 10.43
C ASN A 134 -20.66 15.25 11.10
N GLY A 135 -21.71 15.35 10.32
CA GLY A 135 -23.04 15.69 10.78
C GLY A 135 -24.10 15.53 9.71
N THR A 136 -25.31 15.97 10.01
CA THR A 136 -26.45 15.92 9.10
C THR A 136 -26.64 17.30 8.47
N ALA A 137 -26.72 17.37 7.15
CA ALA A 137 -27.06 18.60 6.44
C ALA A 137 -28.56 18.91 6.59
N ASN A 138 -28.87 20.16 6.87
CA ASN A 138 -30.22 20.67 7.05
C ASN A 138 -30.74 21.30 5.74
N SER A 139 -32.06 21.48 5.63
CA SER A 139 -32.71 22.05 4.43
C SER A 139 -32.36 23.51 4.16
N ASP A 140 -31.87 24.24 5.17
CA ASP A 140 -31.40 25.63 5.08
C ASP A 140 -29.92 25.73 4.65
N GLY A 141 -29.26 24.60 4.39
CA GLY A 141 -27.84 24.53 4.02
C GLY A 141 -26.87 24.51 5.20
N SER A 142 -27.36 24.54 6.45
CA SER A 142 -26.52 24.38 7.64
C SER A 142 -26.22 22.89 7.94
N ILE A 143 -25.30 22.61 8.86
CA ILE A 143 -24.96 21.25 9.30
C ILE A 143 -25.14 21.13 10.81
N THR A 144 -25.90 20.13 11.24
CA THR A 144 -25.98 19.70 12.64
C THR A 144 -24.86 18.71 12.92
N ALA A 145 -23.80 19.14 13.63
CA ALA A 145 -22.61 18.34 13.89
C ALA A 145 -22.89 17.18 14.87
N GLN A 146 -22.43 15.97 14.53
CA GLN A 146 -22.38 14.83 15.44
C GLN A 146 -20.98 14.63 16.01
N THR A 147 -19.95 14.90 15.20
CA THR A 147 -18.55 14.92 15.64
C THR A 147 -17.80 16.05 14.96
N ILE A 148 -16.89 16.67 15.72
CA ILE A 148 -15.97 17.71 15.22
C ILE A 148 -14.56 17.27 15.57
N GLN A 149 -13.70 17.22 14.55
CA GLN A 149 -12.28 16.96 14.71
C GLN A 149 -11.51 18.23 14.38
N LEU A 150 -10.76 18.75 15.36
CA LEU A 150 -9.79 19.79 15.11
C LEU A 150 -8.60 19.20 14.34
N ARG A 151 -8.22 19.85 13.25
CA ARG A 151 -7.02 19.49 12.51
C ARG A 151 -5.87 20.36 13.02
N PRO A 152 -4.71 19.77 13.35
CA PRO A 152 -3.52 20.55 13.68
C PRO A 152 -3.21 21.51 12.53
N PHE A 153 -3.01 22.79 12.85
CA PHE A 153 -2.49 23.75 11.89
C PHE A 153 -0.98 23.58 11.83
N ASN A 154 -0.49 22.72 10.95
CA ASN A 154 0.95 22.64 10.68
C ASN A 154 1.32 23.87 9.85
N ARG A 155 1.67 24.99 10.50
CA ARG A 155 2.47 26.03 9.85
C ARG A 155 3.86 25.44 9.70
N SER A 156 4.20 24.95 8.51
CA SER A 156 5.60 24.75 8.17
C SER A 156 6.26 26.13 8.18
N GLU A 157 6.91 26.48 9.28
CA GLU A 157 7.90 27.56 9.28
C GLU A 157 9.02 27.10 8.34
N GLN A 158 9.13 27.79 7.21
CA GLN A 158 10.24 27.66 6.27
C GLN A 158 11.43 28.49 6.76
#